data_AF-A0A383D6Z2-F1
#
_entry.id   AF-A0A383D6Z2-F1
#
_cell.length_a   1.000
_cell.length_b   1.000
_cell.length_c   1.000
_cell.angle_alpha   90.00
_cell.angle_beta   90.00
_cell.angle_gamma   90.00
#
_symmetry.space_group_name_H-M   'P 1'
#
loop_
_entity.id
_entity.type
_entity.pdbx_description
1 polymer ?
#
loop_
_entity_poly.entity_id
_entity_poly.type
_entity_poly.pdbx_seq_one_letter_code
_entity_poly.pdbx_strand_id
1 'polypeptide(L)'
;SDKRKYIAVGNPPFGYRGWLALSFLNRASDYCDYVGFILPKGFISESRGSPKYRVPTMKLIHSEELPNDIFRGSNGKVFKVNTVWQVWKKIQSKENKRPTSAKPFRKKLLELNAGAKKTNGGWLTYKCDEHLDLYTVDKRKERLCGIKLLDKYDFFLQRSFFNKQPKLVHSFDQVKYVSGYGFIIKKNKRKIMKILNQTDWRKYCTLTVHNVHHISMYHIRKALVDGGLKPSTAQKK
;
A
#
# COMPACT_ATOMS: atom_id res chain seq x y z
N SER A 1 -27.60 29.50 9.23
CA SER A 1 -26.40 28.82 8.68
C SER A 1 -26.84 27.71 7.75
N ASP A 2 -26.41 27.74 6.49
CA ASP A 2 -26.84 26.81 5.44
C ASP A 2 -26.44 25.36 5.78
N LYS A 3 -27.41 24.49 6.08
CA LYS A 3 -27.23 23.06 6.44
C LYS A 3 -27.19 22.17 5.18
N ARG A 4 -26.66 22.67 4.07
CA ARG A 4 -26.61 21.89 2.82
C ARG A 4 -25.71 20.68 3.00
N LYS A 5 -26.25 19.52 2.65
CA LYS A 5 -25.50 18.27 2.57
C LYS A 5 -24.91 18.14 1.18
N TYR A 6 -23.63 17.83 1.10
CA TYR A 6 -22.92 17.72 -0.18
C TYR A 6 -22.47 16.28 -0.41
N ILE A 7 -22.58 15.86 -1.67
CA ILE A 7 -22.08 14.56 -2.14
C ILE A 7 -21.16 14.84 -3.32
N ALA A 8 -20.00 14.19 -3.36
CA ALA A 8 -19.14 14.17 -4.53
C ALA A 8 -19.21 12.79 -5.19
N VAL A 9 -19.47 12.76 -6.50
CA VAL A 9 -19.42 11.54 -7.32
C VAL A 9 -18.52 11.78 -8.52
N GLY A 10 -17.66 10.81 -8.86
CA GLY A 10 -16.81 10.95 -10.04
C GLY A 10 -15.71 9.91 -10.20
N ASN A 11 -14.87 10.14 -11.20
CA ASN A 11 -13.70 9.33 -11.51
C ASN A 11 -12.46 10.25 -11.50
N PRO A 12 -11.86 10.51 -10.32
CA PRO A 12 -10.72 11.41 -10.23
C PRO A 12 -9.53 10.85 -11.01
N PRO A 13 -8.68 11.71 -11.61
CA PRO A 13 -7.47 11.24 -12.25
C PRO A 13 -6.58 10.49 -11.25
N PHE A 14 -6.10 9.31 -11.64
CA PHE A 14 -5.43 8.39 -10.72
C PHE A 14 -4.07 8.91 -10.25
N GLY A 15 -3.29 9.48 -11.18
CA GLY A 15 -1.92 9.94 -10.92
C GLY A 15 -0.97 8.82 -10.51
N TYR A 16 0.28 9.20 -10.22
CA TYR A 16 1.32 8.24 -9.86
C TYR A 16 0.94 7.45 -8.60
N ARG A 17 0.81 6.12 -8.73
CA ARG A 17 0.44 5.19 -7.65
C ARG A 17 -0.85 5.57 -6.91
N GLY A 18 -1.80 6.22 -7.58
CA GLY A 18 -3.07 6.62 -6.98
C GLY A 18 -2.99 7.86 -6.07
N TRP A 19 -1.86 8.58 -6.08
CA TRP A 19 -1.68 9.75 -5.22
C TRP A 19 -2.65 10.88 -5.56
N LEU A 20 -2.92 11.11 -6.85
CA LEU A 20 -3.82 12.19 -7.25
C LEU A 20 -5.27 11.86 -6.86
N ALA A 21 -5.72 10.62 -7.08
CA ALA A 21 -7.03 10.17 -6.61
C ALA A 21 -7.19 10.31 -5.08
N LEU A 22 -6.15 9.99 -4.31
CA LEU A 22 -6.14 10.20 -2.86
C LEU A 22 -6.24 11.69 -2.47
N SER A 23 -5.55 12.57 -3.21
CA SER A 23 -5.63 14.02 -3.00
C SER A 23 -7.04 14.55 -3.30
N PHE A 24 -7.66 14.10 -4.38
CA PHE A 24 -9.06 14.43 -4.69
C PHE A 24 -10.03 13.94 -3.61
N LEU A 25 -9.87 12.70 -3.13
CA LEU A 25 -10.71 12.14 -2.07
C LEU A 25 -10.56 12.94 -0.76
N ASN A 26 -9.34 13.28 -0.35
CA ASN A 26 -9.11 14.13 0.81
C ASN A 26 -9.73 15.52 0.61
N ARG A 27 -9.57 16.13 -0.57
CA ARG A 27 -10.15 17.44 -0.86
C ARG A 27 -11.68 17.42 -0.82
N ALA A 28 -12.30 16.40 -1.40
CA ALA A 28 -13.75 16.21 -1.35
C ALA A 28 -14.23 16.01 0.10
N SER A 29 -13.42 15.38 0.96
CA SER A 29 -13.78 15.14 2.37
C SER A 29 -13.94 16.39 3.23
N ASP A 30 -13.31 17.50 2.84
CA ASP A 30 -13.46 18.79 3.52
C ASP A 30 -14.92 19.28 3.42
N TYR A 31 -15.56 19.06 2.27
CA TYR A 31 -16.84 19.67 1.90
C TYR A 31 -18.02 18.71 1.97
N CYS A 32 -17.80 17.44 1.61
CA CYS A 32 -18.88 16.48 1.39
C CYS A 32 -19.17 15.63 2.63
N ASP A 33 -20.44 15.25 2.80
CA ASP A 33 -20.88 14.22 3.75
C ASP A 33 -20.63 12.81 3.18
N TYR A 34 -20.68 12.67 1.85
CA TYR A 34 -20.39 11.43 1.15
C TYR A 34 -19.51 11.67 -0.08
N VAL A 35 -18.61 10.74 -0.36
CA VAL A 35 -17.77 10.75 -1.57
C VAL A 35 -17.81 9.37 -2.22
N GLY A 36 -18.35 9.29 -3.42
CA GLY A 36 -18.41 8.08 -4.24
C GLY A 36 -17.46 8.19 -5.44
N PHE A 37 -16.33 7.51 -5.41
CA PHE A 37 -15.34 7.60 -6.49
C PHE A 37 -15.00 6.24 -7.12
N ILE A 38 -14.76 6.27 -8.43
CA ILE A 38 -14.00 5.22 -9.11
C ILE A 38 -12.52 5.46 -8.83
N LEU A 39 -11.87 4.50 -8.18
CA LEU A 39 -10.51 4.62 -7.67
C LEU A 39 -9.62 3.49 -8.25
N PRO A 40 -8.30 3.68 -8.26
CA PRO A 40 -7.35 2.61 -8.57
C PRO A 40 -7.57 1.38 -7.67
N LYS A 41 -7.45 0.17 -8.22
CA LYS A 41 -7.57 -1.08 -7.42
C LYS A 41 -6.66 -1.13 -6.19
N GLY A 42 -5.55 -0.38 -6.16
CA GLY A 42 -4.70 -0.23 -4.98
C GLY A 42 -5.40 0.28 -3.71
N PHE A 43 -6.58 0.91 -3.82
CA PHE A 43 -7.38 1.38 -2.68
C PHE A 43 -8.01 0.24 -1.84
N ILE A 44 -8.09 -0.98 -2.38
CA ILE A 44 -8.53 -2.16 -1.61
C ILE A 44 -7.39 -2.81 -0.81
N SER A 45 -6.14 -2.36 -0.99
CA SER A 45 -4.99 -3.00 -0.34
C SER A 45 -5.11 -2.97 1.18
N GLU A 46 -4.80 -4.10 1.82
CA GLU A 46 -4.69 -4.20 3.29
C GLU A 46 -3.32 -3.79 3.82
N SER A 47 -2.38 -3.47 2.93
CA SER A 47 -1.04 -3.08 3.35
C SER A 47 -1.03 -1.73 4.09
N ARG A 48 -0.07 -1.55 5.01
CA ARG A 48 0.07 -0.33 5.83
C ARG A 48 0.15 0.98 5.01
N GLY A 49 0.61 0.90 3.77
CA GLY A 49 0.72 2.04 2.84
C GLY A 49 -0.54 2.29 2.01
N SER A 50 -1.61 1.54 2.24
CA SER A 50 -2.85 1.66 1.47
C SER A 50 -3.40 3.09 1.53
N PRO A 51 -3.86 3.65 0.39
CA PRO A 51 -4.54 4.94 0.37
C PRO A 51 -5.75 5.01 1.31
N LYS A 52 -6.42 3.89 1.58
CA LYS A 52 -7.62 3.84 2.42
C LYS A 52 -7.38 4.31 3.87
N TYR A 53 -6.17 4.15 4.38
CA TYR A 53 -5.78 4.60 5.71
C TYR A 53 -5.35 6.07 5.76
N ARG A 54 -5.38 6.78 4.63
CA ARG A 54 -4.90 8.15 4.46
C ARG A 54 -6.03 9.15 4.18
N VAL A 55 -7.23 8.82 4.66
CA VAL A 55 -8.45 9.66 4.58
C VAL A 55 -9.10 9.73 5.97
N PRO A 56 -8.49 10.46 6.92
CA PRO A 56 -8.83 10.35 8.35
C PRO A 56 -10.22 10.89 8.73
N THR A 57 -10.82 11.71 7.88
CA THR A 57 -12.11 12.38 8.11
C THR A 57 -13.31 11.57 7.62
N MET A 58 -13.07 10.43 6.97
CA MET A 58 -14.07 9.63 6.29
C MET A 58 -13.95 8.16 6.66
N LYS A 59 -15.09 7.46 6.68
CA LYS A 59 -15.18 6.01 6.82
C LYS A 59 -15.61 5.40 5.49
N LEU A 60 -14.88 4.41 5.00
CA LEU A 60 -15.30 3.59 3.86
C LEU A 60 -16.54 2.79 4.27
N ILE A 61 -17.65 2.93 3.53
CA ILE A 61 -18.92 2.25 3.82
C ILE A 61 -19.34 1.27 2.71
N HIS A 62 -18.75 1.37 1.52
CA HIS A 62 -18.99 0.45 0.42
C HIS A 62 -17.76 0.38 -0.49
N SER A 63 -17.45 -0.81 -1.00
CA SER A 63 -16.33 -1.04 -1.92
C SER A 63 -16.69 -2.20 -2.85
N GLU A 64 -16.60 -1.97 -4.16
CA GLU A 64 -16.97 -2.92 -5.20
C GLU A 64 -15.91 -2.91 -6.31
N GLU A 65 -15.38 -4.08 -6.66
CA GLU A 65 -14.49 -4.20 -7.81
C GLU A 65 -15.30 -4.05 -9.10
N LEU A 66 -14.83 -3.18 -10.00
CA LEU A 66 -15.49 -2.96 -11.28
C LEU A 66 -14.91 -3.89 -12.37
N PRO A 67 -15.70 -4.26 -13.39
CA PRO A 67 -15.18 -4.96 -14.56
C PRO A 67 -14.04 -4.14 -15.19
N ASN A 68 -12.99 -4.82 -15.64
CA ASN A 68 -11.77 -4.13 -16.06
C ASN A 68 -11.84 -3.55 -17.48
N ASP A 69 -12.92 -3.77 -18.22
CA ASP A 69 -13.13 -3.41 -19.62
C ASP A 69 -14.16 -2.28 -19.83
N ILE A 70 -14.51 -1.57 -18.76
CA ILE A 70 -15.50 -0.47 -18.79
C ILE A 70 -14.94 0.86 -19.35
N PHE A 71 -13.62 1.03 -19.43
CA PHE A 71 -13.01 2.29 -19.87
C PHE A 71 -12.78 2.31 -21.38
N ARG A 72 -13.26 3.38 -22.05
CA ARG A 72 -13.15 3.58 -23.49
C ARG A 72 -12.41 4.87 -23.81
N GLY A 73 -11.53 4.82 -24.82
CA GLY A 73 -10.93 6.01 -25.42
C GLY A 73 -11.91 6.74 -26.33
N SER A 74 -11.54 7.95 -26.75
CA SER A 74 -12.28 8.73 -27.74
C SER A 74 -12.49 7.99 -29.07
N ASN A 75 -11.60 7.07 -29.42
CA ASN A 75 -11.69 6.20 -30.59
C ASN A 75 -12.44 4.88 -30.35
N GLY A 76 -13.13 4.72 -29.22
CA GLY A 76 -13.84 3.49 -28.85
C GLY A 76 -12.96 2.34 -28.36
N LYS A 77 -11.63 2.48 -28.35
CA LYS A 77 -10.70 1.46 -27.84
C LYS A 77 -10.95 1.18 -26.37
N VAL A 78 -11.09 -0.10 -26.03
CA VAL A 78 -11.22 -0.57 -24.64
C VAL A 78 -9.86 -0.58 -23.95
N PHE A 79 -9.79 0.04 -22.78
CA PHE A 79 -8.63 0.01 -21.90
C PHE A 79 -8.89 -0.92 -20.74
N LYS A 80 -8.11 -2.02 -20.66
CA LYS A 80 -8.19 -2.96 -19.54
C LYS A 80 -7.52 -2.36 -18.30
N VAL A 81 -8.33 -1.85 -17.37
CA VAL A 81 -7.91 -1.08 -16.20
C VAL A 81 -8.61 -1.61 -14.96
N ASN A 82 -7.85 -2.09 -13.98
CA ASN A 82 -8.43 -2.59 -12.74
C ASN A 82 -8.77 -1.43 -11.80
N THR A 83 -10.06 -1.29 -11.47
CA THR A 83 -10.59 -0.19 -10.64
C THR A 83 -11.58 -0.70 -9.60
N VAL A 84 -11.91 0.17 -8.65
CA VAL A 84 -12.87 -0.10 -7.58
C VAL A 84 -13.81 1.10 -7.45
N TRP A 85 -15.10 0.84 -7.33
CA TRP A 85 -16.07 1.82 -6.88
C TRP A 85 -16.09 1.85 -5.34
N GLN A 86 -15.91 3.02 -4.74
CA GLN A 86 -15.94 3.17 -3.29
C GLN A 86 -16.81 4.34 -2.86
N VAL A 87 -17.60 4.10 -1.81
CA VAL A 87 -18.38 5.15 -1.13
C VAL A 87 -17.84 5.37 0.28
N TRP A 88 -17.54 6.62 0.57
CA TRP A 88 -16.98 7.11 1.81
C TRP A 88 -17.98 8.05 2.50
N LYS A 89 -18.14 7.92 3.82
CA LYS A 89 -19.05 8.74 4.64
C LYS A 89 -18.26 9.54 5.66
N LYS A 90 -18.58 10.83 5.80
CA LYS A 90 -17.92 11.73 6.75
C LYS A 90 -18.13 11.24 8.17
N ILE A 91 -17.06 11.21 8.94
CA ILE A 91 -17.12 10.86 10.35
C ILE A 91 -17.59 12.10 11.11
N GLN A 92 -18.71 11.98 11.84
CA GLN A 92 -19.12 12.99 12.80
C GLN A 92 -18.30 12.80 14.08
N SER A 93 -17.30 13.65 14.33
CA SER A 93 -16.64 13.68 15.64
C SER A 93 -17.42 14.59 16.59
N LYS A 94 -17.54 14.17 17.86
CA LYS A 94 -18.03 15.03 18.95
C LYS A 94 -16.99 16.11 19.38
N GLU A 95 -15.84 16.20 18.70
CA GLU A 95 -14.71 17.10 19.03
C GLU A 95 -14.22 17.92 17.82
N ASN A 96 -15.10 18.34 16.91
CA ASN A 96 -14.71 19.23 15.82
C ASN A 96 -14.58 20.68 16.30
N LYS A 97 -13.49 21.02 17.02
CA LYS A 97 -12.96 22.38 16.95
C LYS A 97 -12.48 22.59 15.51
N ARG A 98 -13.27 23.31 14.71
CA ARG A 98 -12.86 23.77 13.38
C ARG A 98 -11.49 24.45 13.53
N PRO A 99 -10.45 24.08 12.76
CA PRO A 99 -9.24 24.88 12.73
C PRO A 99 -9.61 26.24 12.17
N THR A 100 -9.68 27.24 13.04
CA THR A 100 -9.74 28.65 12.67
C THR A 100 -8.42 29.00 11.97
N SER A 101 -8.52 29.68 10.83
CA SER A 101 -7.47 29.96 9.83
C SER A 101 -7.17 28.78 8.90
N ALA A 102 -7.55 28.97 7.63
CA ALA A 102 -7.02 28.24 6.49
C ALA A 102 -5.50 28.43 6.45
N LYS A 103 -4.76 27.54 7.13
CA LYS A 103 -3.31 27.47 6.93
C LYS A 103 -3.08 26.79 5.58
N PRO A 104 -2.29 27.40 4.67
CA PRO A 104 -2.02 26.84 3.36
C PRO A 104 -1.55 25.40 3.53
N PHE A 105 -2.05 24.50 2.67
CA PHE A 105 -1.79 23.05 2.63
C PHE A 105 -0.36 22.74 3.10
N ARG A 106 -0.21 22.51 4.41
CA ARG A 106 1.06 22.71 5.11
C ARG A 106 2.05 21.64 4.69
N LYS A 107 3.29 22.06 4.38
CA LYS A 107 4.55 21.28 4.29
C LYS A 107 4.62 20.08 5.27
N LYS A 108 4.00 20.21 6.45
CA LYS A 108 3.83 19.19 7.50
C LYS A 108 2.99 17.96 7.12
N LEU A 109 2.02 18.07 6.19
CA LEU A 109 1.26 16.93 5.67
C LEU A 109 2.06 16.17 4.59
N LEU A 110 2.95 16.85 3.86
CA LEU A 110 3.96 16.18 3.03
C LEU A 110 4.91 15.35 3.90
N GLU A 111 5.31 15.87 5.06
CA GLU A 111 6.13 15.17 6.05
C GLU A 111 5.41 13.96 6.68
N LEU A 112 4.08 14.04 6.89
CA LEU A 112 3.26 12.90 7.37
C LEU A 112 2.98 11.86 6.28
N ASN A 113 2.96 12.27 5.00
CA ASN A 113 2.84 11.38 3.84
C ASN A 113 4.17 10.75 3.40
N ALA A 114 5.30 11.29 3.89
CA ALA A 114 6.59 10.60 3.88
C ALA A 114 6.56 9.50 4.94
N GLY A 115 5.78 8.45 4.70
CA GLY A 115 5.56 7.36 5.64
C GLY A 115 6.84 6.66 6.09
N ALA A 116 7.47 7.15 7.16
CA ALA A 116 7.89 6.39 8.32
C ALA A 116 8.09 7.36 9.50
N LYS A 117 8.15 6.85 10.72
CA LYS A 117 8.83 7.58 11.80
C LYS A 117 10.32 7.24 11.67
N LYS A 118 11.22 8.19 11.95
CA LYS A 118 12.65 7.88 12.17
C LYS A 118 12.73 6.87 13.31
N THR A 119 13.02 5.61 13.01
CA THR A 119 13.63 4.69 13.98
C THR A 119 15.13 4.78 13.77
N ASN A 120 15.92 4.85 14.84
CA ASN A 120 17.39 4.88 14.83
C ASN A 120 17.95 3.70 14.00
N GLY A 121 18.09 3.87 12.68
CA GLY A 121 18.59 2.85 11.75
C GLY A 121 17.89 2.66 10.39
N GLY A 122 16.80 3.37 10.03
CA GLY A 122 16.27 3.37 8.65
C GLY A 122 14.75 3.24 8.52
N TRP A 123 14.21 3.77 7.41
CA TRP A 123 12.77 3.92 7.16
C TRP A 123 12.12 2.60 6.68
N LEU A 124 10.92 2.29 7.22
CA LEU A 124 10.11 1.09 6.97
C LEU A 124 10.80 -0.25 7.29
N THR A 125 11.19 -0.40 8.56
CA THR A 125 11.50 -1.69 9.16
C THR A 125 10.21 -2.27 9.75
N TYR A 126 9.83 -3.47 9.34
CA TYR A 126 8.97 -4.29 10.18
C TYR A 126 9.94 -5.18 10.93
N LYS A 127 10.22 -4.88 12.21
CA LYS A 127 10.87 -5.85 13.10
C LYS A 127 9.91 -7.04 13.18
N CYS A 128 10.12 -8.00 12.29
CA CYS A 128 9.21 -9.07 12.01
C CYS A 128 9.52 -10.17 13.01
N ASP A 129 9.12 -9.92 14.26
CA ASP A 129 9.00 -11.01 15.22
C ASP A 129 10.37 -11.51 15.75
N GLU A 130 10.32 -12.54 16.60
CA GLU A 130 11.51 -13.27 17.05
C GLU A 130 12.19 -14.05 15.92
N HIS A 131 11.51 -14.24 14.80
CA HIS A 131 11.94 -15.13 13.72
C HIS A 131 12.76 -14.44 12.63
N LEU A 132 12.43 -13.20 12.24
CA LEU A 132 13.14 -12.48 11.17
C LEU A 132 13.05 -10.94 11.31
N ASP A 133 13.71 -10.20 10.44
CA ASP A 133 13.44 -8.80 10.19
C ASP A 133 13.25 -8.59 8.68
N LEU A 134 12.27 -7.78 8.32
CA LEU A 134 11.88 -7.54 6.93
C LEU A 134 12.03 -6.06 6.59
N TYR A 135 12.80 -5.79 5.54
CA TYR A 135 13.15 -4.44 5.11
C TYR A 135 12.73 -4.21 3.66
N THR A 136 12.25 -3.01 3.35
CA THR A 136 12.15 -2.59 1.95
C THR A 136 13.55 -2.24 1.46
N VAL A 137 13.93 -2.74 0.29
CA VAL A 137 15.20 -2.38 -0.37
C VAL A 137 14.87 -1.79 -1.73
N ASP A 138 15.35 -0.59 -2.00
CA ASP A 138 15.10 0.15 -3.24
C ASP A 138 16.36 0.94 -3.63
N LYS A 139 16.87 0.74 -4.86
CA LYS A 139 18.05 1.47 -5.38
C LYS A 139 17.67 2.66 -6.29
N ARG A 140 16.38 3.04 -6.40
CA ARG A 140 16.00 4.25 -7.16
C ARG A 140 16.39 5.51 -6.41
N LYS A 141 16.96 6.49 -7.11
CA LYS A 141 17.49 7.74 -6.53
C LYS A 141 16.48 8.44 -5.62
N GLU A 142 15.21 8.46 -6.02
CA GLU A 142 14.12 9.12 -5.30
C GLU A 142 13.55 8.31 -4.12
N ARG A 143 13.96 7.05 -3.93
CA ARG A 143 13.46 6.17 -2.85
C ARG A 143 14.53 5.30 -2.19
N LEU A 144 15.81 5.67 -2.30
CA LEU A 144 16.93 4.88 -1.77
C LEU A 144 16.68 4.41 -0.33
N CYS A 145 16.53 3.10 -0.14
CA CYS A 145 16.26 2.52 1.17
C CYS A 145 16.79 1.09 1.28
N GLY A 146 17.09 0.65 2.52
CA GLY A 146 17.56 -0.72 2.80
C GLY A 146 18.96 -1.07 2.30
N ILE A 147 19.62 -0.20 1.53
CA ILE A 147 20.92 -0.45 0.88
C ILE A 147 22.06 -0.64 1.90
N LYS A 148 22.02 0.08 3.02
CA LYS A 148 23.08 0.01 4.06
C LYS A 148 23.22 -1.35 4.74
N LEU A 149 22.26 -2.25 4.55
CA LEU A 149 22.21 -3.57 5.17
C LEU A 149 22.35 -4.68 4.12
N LEU A 150 22.77 -4.37 2.88
CA LEU A 150 22.86 -5.33 1.78
C LEU A 150 23.62 -6.60 2.18
N ASP A 151 24.77 -6.44 2.84
CA ASP A 151 25.63 -7.55 3.28
C ASP A 151 25.08 -8.32 4.48
N LYS A 152 24.01 -7.81 5.11
CA LYS A 152 23.37 -8.44 6.28
C LYS A 152 22.13 -9.25 5.93
N TYR A 153 21.60 -9.12 4.71
CA TYR A 153 20.42 -9.88 4.32
C TYR A 153 20.78 -11.30 3.89
N ASP A 154 20.01 -12.27 4.36
CA ASP A 154 20.16 -13.68 3.96
C ASP A 154 19.67 -13.95 2.53
N PHE A 155 18.62 -13.24 2.13
CA PHE A 155 17.99 -13.34 0.82
C PHE A 155 17.09 -12.14 0.54
N PHE A 156 16.68 -12.04 -0.72
CA PHE A 156 15.81 -10.99 -1.23
C PHE A 156 14.61 -11.56 -1.98
N LEU A 157 13.53 -10.78 -1.99
CA LEU A 157 12.33 -11.05 -2.77
C LEU A 157 11.94 -9.81 -3.58
N GLN A 158 11.72 -9.99 -4.87
CA GLN A 158 11.25 -8.90 -5.72
C GLN A 158 9.81 -8.48 -5.37
N ARG A 159 9.57 -7.16 -5.41
CA ARG A 159 8.32 -6.57 -4.92
C ARG A 159 7.13 -6.69 -5.87
N SER A 160 7.38 -6.65 -7.17
CA SER A 160 6.32 -6.59 -8.18
C SER A 160 6.60 -7.56 -9.30
N PHE A 161 5.56 -8.19 -9.86
CA PHE A 161 5.72 -9.08 -11.02
C PHE A 161 4.49 -9.04 -11.93
N PHE A 162 4.68 -9.43 -13.19
CA PHE A 162 3.59 -9.58 -14.17
C PHE A 162 3.21 -11.05 -14.30
N ASN A 163 3.94 -11.79 -15.14
CA ASN A 163 3.59 -13.16 -15.49
C ASN A 163 4.41 -14.17 -14.67
N LYS A 164 5.72 -13.94 -14.54
CA LYS A 164 6.65 -14.83 -13.82
C LYS A 164 6.72 -14.43 -12.35
N GLN A 165 6.39 -15.36 -11.47
CA GLN A 165 6.48 -15.15 -10.02
C GLN A 165 7.94 -14.93 -9.60
N PRO A 166 8.16 -14.08 -8.58
CA PRO A 166 9.49 -13.86 -8.06
C PRO A 166 9.97 -15.09 -7.29
N LYS A 167 11.27 -15.40 -7.44
CA LYS A 167 11.96 -16.38 -6.60
C LYS A 167 12.76 -15.65 -5.53
N LEU A 168 13.08 -16.35 -4.45
CA LEU A 168 14.09 -15.87 -3.52
C LEU A 168 15.47 -15.88 -4.21
N VAL A 169 16.24 -14.82 -3.97
CA VAL A 169 17.57 -14.63 -4.53
C VAL A 169 18.56 -14.22 -3.45
N HIS A 170 19.83 -14.58 -3.59
CA HIS A 170 20.87 -14.26 -2.60
C HIS A 170 21.55 -12.91 -2.85
N SER A 171 21.45 -12.37 -4.06
CA SER A 171 21.96 -11.04 -4.40
C SER A 171 20.81 -10.13 -4.80
N PHE A 172 20.85 -8.87 -4.32
CA PHE A 172 19.87 -7.86 -4.71
C PHE A 172 19.97 -7.50 -6.20
N ASP A 173 21.10 -7.74 -6.86
CA ASP A 173 21.25 -7.45 -8.29
C ASP A 173 20.40 -8.39 -9.16
N GLN A 174 19.94 -9.51 -8.60
CA GLN A 174 18.98 -10.41 -9.25
C GLN A 174 17.51 -9.93 -9.09
N VAL A 175 17.27 -8.89 -8.29
CA VAL A 175 15.94 -8.29 -8.09
C VAL A 175 15.63 -7.33 -9.23
N LYS A 176 14.58 -7.62 -10.02
CA LYS A 176 14.17 -6.72 -11.11
C LYS A 176 13.58 -5.42 -10.57
N TYR A 177 13.68 -4.38 -11.39
CA TYR A 177 13.17 -3.03 -11.11
C TYR A 177 13.79 -2.38 -9.86
N VAL A 178 14.94 -2.92 -9.41
CA VAL A 178 15.74 -2.43 -8.29
C VAL A 178 14.93 -2.15 -7.02
N SER A 179 13.85 -2.90 -6.80
CA SER A 179 12.91 -2.70 -5.68
C SER A 179 12.36 -4.04 -5.21
N GLY A 180 12.58 -4.33 -3.92
CA GLY A 180 12.28 -5.62 -3.32
C GLY A 180 12.24 -5.54 -1.80
N TYR A 181 12.40 -6.71 -1.19
CA TYR A 181 12.50 -6.90 0.24
C TYR A 181 13.77 -7.66 0.58
N GLY A 182 14.49 -7.20 1.60
CA GLY A 182 15.62 -7.90 2.21
C GLY A 182 15.18 -8.55 3.52
N PHE A 183 15.66 -9.76 3.76
CA PHE A 183 15.33 -10.57 4.92
C PHE A 183 16.57 -10.79 5.78
N ILE A 184 16.47 -10.53 7.08
CA ILE A 184 17.47 -10.95 8.08
C ILE A 184 16.81 -12.02 8.95
N ILE A 185 17.30 -13.24 8.94
CA ILE A 185 16.69 -14.37 9.63
C ILE A 185 17.34 -14.57 11.00
N LYS A 186 16.52 -14.63 12.04
CA LYS A 186 16.96 -14.82 13.43
C LYS A 186 16.79 -16.27 13.90
N LYS A 187 15.68 -16.92 13.52
CA LYS A 187 15.34 -18.30 13.91
C LYS A 187 14.67 -19.03 12.75
N ASN A 188 14.73 -20.38 12.73
CA ASN A 188 13.98 -21.24 11.81
C ASN A 188 14.22 -21.00 10.30
N LYS A 189 15.45 -20.67 9.90
CA LYS A 189 15.82 -20.33 8.51
C LYS A 189 15.34 -21.34 7.46
N ARG A 190 15.57 -22.63 7.69
CA ARG A 190 15.13 -23.70 6.76
C ARG A 190 13.61 -23.68 6.55
N LYS A 191 12.83 -23.53 7.63
CA LYS A 191 11.36 -23.48 7.56
C LYS A 191 10.88 -22.23 6.81
N ILE A 192 11.43 -21.06 7.12
CA ILE A 192 11.08 -19.80 6.46
C ILE A 192 11.38 -19.86 4.96
N MET A 193 12.58 -20.31 4.59
CA MET A 193 12.95 -20.47 3.18
C MET A 193 12.05 -21.47 2.45
N LYS A 194 11.69 -22.59 3.09
CA LYS A 194 10.77 -23.57 2.52
C LYS A 194 9.41 -22.93 2.22
N ILE A 195 8.82 -22.22 3.18
CA ILE A 195 7.53 -21.53 3.00
C ILE A 195 7.64 -20.54 1.84
N LEU A 196 8.59 -19.61 1.90
CA LEU A 196 8.70 -18.54 0.90
C LEU A 196 8.98 -19.04 -0.53
N ASN A 197 9.71 -20.15 -0.70
CA ASN A 197 9.95 -20.76 -2.01
C ASN A 197 8.73 -21.53 -2.55
N GLN A 198 7.88 -22.05 -1.66
CA GLN A 198 6.67 -22.80 -2.04
C GLN A 198 5.44 -21.90 -2.19
N THR A 199 5.50 -20.66 -1.71
CA THR A 199 4.40 -19.68 -1.80
C THR A 199 4.06 -19.35 -3.25
N ASP A 200 2.79 -19.55 -3.62
CA ASP A 200 2.20 -18.97 -4.82
C ASP A 200 1.87 -17.49 -4.59
N TRP A 201 2.78 -16.60 -4.98
CA TRP A 201 2.67 -15.16 -4.80
C TRP A 201 1.47 -14.53 -5.51
N ARG A 202 0.82 -15.22 -6.45
CA ARG A 202 -0.45 -14.74 -7.04
C ARG A 202 -1.58 -14.70 -6.02
N LYS A 203 -1.57 -15.62 -5.04
CA LYS A 203 -2.53 -15.64 -3.92
C LYS A 203 -2.18 -14.60 -2.84
N TYR A 204 -0.93 -14.12 -2.83
CA TYR A 204 -0.39 -13.20 -1.83
C TYR A 204 0.11 -11.91 -2.49
N CYS A 205 -0.79 -11.20 -3.18
CA CYS A 205 -0.48 -9.92 -3.79
C CYS A 205 -1.74 -9.03 -3.92
N THR A 206 -1.53 -7.75 -4.24
CA THR A 206 -2.59 -6.85 -4.71
C THR A 206 -2.38 -6.62 -6.20
N LEU A 207 -3.44 -6.83 -6.99
CA LEU A 207 -3.41 -6.50 -8.41
C LEU A 207 -3.56 -4.98 -8.59
N THR A 208 -2.65 -4.38 -9.33
CA THR A 208 -2.70 -2.95 -9.65
C THR A 208 -3.54 -2.66 -10.89
N VAL A 209 -3.72 -1.37 -11.17
CA VAL A 209 -4.45 -0.83 -12.33
C VAL A 209 -4.06 -1.50 -13.65
N HIS A 210 -2.76 -1.77 -13.87
CA HIS A 210 -2.22 -2.30 -15.13
C HIS A 210 -1.70 -3.74 -15.00
N ASN A 211 -2.42 -4.60 -14.28
CA ASN A 211 -2.10 -6.03 -14.11
C ASN A 211 -0.72 -6.35 -13.51
N VAL A 212 -0.07 -5.39 -12.84
CA VAL A 212 1.10 -5.67 -12.01
C VAL A 212 0.61 -6.28 -10.71
N HIS A 213 1.12 -7.47 -10.35
CA HIS A 213 0.94 -8.06 -9.05
C HIS A 213 1.94 -7.42 -8.07
N HIS A 214 1.43 -6.82 -6.99
CA HIS A 214 2.22 -6.14 -5.98
C HIS A 214 2.28 -6.94 -4.69
N ILE A 215 3.47 -7.40 -4.31
CA ILE A 215 3.73 -8.06 -3.04
C ILE A 215 4.08 -6.99 -2.01
N SER A 216 3.41 -7.02 -0.88
CA SER A 216 3.63 -6.12 0.25
C SER A 216 4.21 -6.92 1.42
N MET A 217 4.79 -6.24 2.41
CA MET A 217 5.19 -6.91 3.65
C MET A 217 4.03 -7.61 4.36
N TYR A 218 2.80 -7.09 4.21
CA TYR A 218 1.59 -7.75 4.71
C TYR A 218 1.39 -9.11 4.02
N HIS A 219 1.53 -9.17 2.69
CA HIS A 219 1.39 -10.41 1.93
C HIS A 219 2.44 -11.45 2.32
N ILE A 220 3.70 -11.03 2.48
CA ILE A 220 4.80 -11.91 2.92
C ILE A 220 4.49 -12.49 4.30
N ARG A 221 4.01 -11.66 5.24
CA ARG A 221 3.63 -12.12 6.58
C ARG A 221 2.47 -13.09 6.54
N LYS A 222 1.43 -12.79 5.77
CA LYS A 222 0.28 -13.67 5.62
C LYS A 222 0.72 -15.04 5.07
N ALA A 223 1.56 -15.07 4.03
CA ALA A 223 2.11 -16.32 3.50
C ALA A 223 2.93 -17.10 4.55
N LEU A 224 3.71 -16.42 5.39
CA LEU A 224 4.46 -17.06 6.47
C LEU A 224 3.54 -17.66 7.54
N VAL A 225 2.49 -16.92 7.94
CA VAL A 225 1.50 -17.37 8.93
C VAL A 225 0.70 -18.54 8.40
N ASP A 226 0.17 -18.44 7.18
CA ASP A 226 -0.59 -19.49 6.51
C ASP A 226 0.29 -20.74 6.25
N GLY A 227 1.60 -20.55 6.07
CA GLY A 227 2.62 -21.61 6.03
C GLY A 227 3.03 -22.18 7.39
N GLY A 228 2.34 -21.79 8.48
CA GLY A 228 2.52 -22.33 9.82
C GLY A 228 3.65 -21.71 10.64
N LEU A 229 4.13 -20.50 10.29
CA LEU A 229 4.98 -19.71 11.17
C LEU A 229 4.10 -18.96 12.18
N LYS A 230 4.18 -19.33 13.47
CA LYS A 230 3.42 -18.65 14.51
C LYS A 230 3.99 -17.23 14.70
N PRO A 231 3.15 -16.17 14.68
CA PRO A 231 3.60 -14.85 15.09
C PRO A 231 3.87 -14.84 16.60
N SER A 232 4.89 -14.11 17.04
CA SER A 232 5.23 -13.84 18.43
C SER A 232 4.04 -13.20 19.13
N THR A 233 3.90 -13.58 20.39
CA THR A 233 2.99 -13.04 21.39
C THR A 233 3.08 -11.52 21.53
N ALA A 234 4.19 -10.89 21.13
CA ALA A 234 4.38 -9.43 21.17
C ALA A 234 3.51 -8.65 20.15
N GLN A 235 2.85 -9.32 19.19
CA GLN A 235 2.02 -8.68 18.17
C GLN A 235 0.50 -8.77 18.43
N LYS A 236 0.08 -9.27 19.61
CA LYS A 236 -1.34 -9.41 20.00
C LYS A 236 -2.02 -8.11 20.48
N LYS A 237 -1.43 -6.93 20.27
CA LYS A 237 -2.02 -5.63 20.65
C LYS A 237 -2.19 -4.72 19.44
#